data_AF-Q8G839-F1
#
_entry.id   AF-Q8G839-F1
#
_cell.length_a   1.000
_cell.length_b   1.000
_cell.length_c   1.000
_cell.angle_alpha   90.00
_cell.angle_beta   90.00
_cell.angle_gamma   90.00
#
_symmetry.space_group_name_H-M   'P 1'
#
loop_
_entity.id
_entity.type
_entity.pdbx_description
1 polymer ?
#
loop_
_entity_poly.entity_id
_entity_poly.type
_entity_poly.pdbx_seq_one_letter_code
_entity_poly.pdbx_strand_id
1 'polypeptide(L)'
;MLVWLYERCKEIPMALTKKQIKQLRAMANSLKPLFYVGKNDLTESAVNQADETIEKHELIKCAVQDGSGLTAKEAAAELAEQLNAEVVQSIGNRFVLFRRSRRDDVEHIRLVRE
;
A
#
# COMPACT_ATOMS: atom_id res chain seq x y z
N MET A 1 24.68 -6.28 9.75
CA MET A 1 23.82 -7.46 9.53
C MET A 1 22.36 -7.02 9.59
N LEU A 2 21.86 -6.51 8.46
CA LEU A 2 20.45 -6.45 8.02
C LEU A 2 20.44 -5.74 6.65
N VAL A 3 21.32 -6.24 5.78
CA VAL A 3 21.38 -5.94 4.35
C VAL A 3 20.61 -7.08 3.69
N TRP A 4 19.28 -7.09 3.83
CA TRP A 4 18.44 -8.05 3.12
C TRP A 4 17.15 -7.37 2.69
N LEU A 5 16.88 -7.46 1.38
CA LEU A 5 15.70 -6.97 0.63
C LEU A 5 15.62 -5.47 0.29
N TYR A 6 16.63 -4.94 -0.42
CA TYR A 6 16.49 -3.67 -1.16
C TYR A 6 16.74 -3.84 -2.67
N GLU A 7 16.41 -4.99 -3.27
CA GLU A 7 16.88 -5.24 -4.65
C GLU A 7 15.93 -5.94 -5.62
N ARG A 8 14.62 -6.00 -5.36
CA ARG A 8 13.73 -6.54 -6.40
C ARG A 8 12.27 -6.08 -6.31
N CYS A 9 12.00 -4.91 -6.87
CA CYS A 9 10.80 -4.65 -7.68
C CYS A 9 10.99 -3.28 -8.33
N LYS A 10 11.58 -3.32 -9.53
CA LYS A 10 11.64 -2.23 -10.49
C LYS A 10 10.32 -2.30 -11.25
N GLU A 11 9.64 -1.16 -11.32
CA GLU A 11 8.52 -0.75 -12.20
C GLU A 11 7.50 0.05 -11.38
N ILE A 12 7.73 1.36 -11.32
CA ILE A 12 6.79 2.35 -10.77
C ILE A 12 6.29 3.17 -11.97
N PRO A 13 5.05 2.98 -12.44
CA PRO A 13 4.44 3.91 -13.37
C PRO A 13 3.99 5.20 -12.64
N MET A 14 4.73 6.28 -12.91
CA MET A 14 4.50 7.72 -12.64
C MET A 14 4.32 8.25 -11.19
N ALA A 15 5.38 8.98 -10.76
CA ALA A 15 5.38 10.25 -10.03
C ALA A 15 5.69 10.28 -8.52
N LEU A 16 6.32 9.25 -7.96
CA LEU A 16 7.01 9.37 -6.66
C LEU A 16 8.54 9.25 -6.81
N THR A 17 9.25 10.27 -6.34
CA THR A 17 10.72 10.27 -6.29
C THR A 17 11.24 9.27 -5.25
N LYS A 18 12.48 8.81 -5.41
CA LYS A 18 13.14 7.89 -4.45
C LYS A 18 13.11 8.41 -3.00
N LYS A 19 13.22 9.74 -2.82
CA LYS A 19 13.10 10.40 -1.50
C LYS A 19 11.70 10.23 -0.91
N GLN A 20 10.66 10.48 -1.72
CA GLN A 20 9.25 10.33 -1.32
C GLN A 20 8.92 8.87 -0.99
N ILE A 21 9.35 7.91 -1.81
CA ILE A 21 9.15 6.47 -1.54
C ILE A 21 9.81 6.08 -0.22
N LYS A 22 11.02 6.57 0.06
CA LYS A 22 11.71 6.29 1.33
C LYS A 22 10.97 6.89 2.53
N GLN A 23 10.41 8.08 2.39
CA GLN A 23 9.58 8.72 3.40
C GLN A 23 8.28 7.92 3.65
N LEU A 24 7.54 7.58 2.59
CA LEU A 24 6.31 6.79 2.64
C LEU A 24 6.58 5.42 3.30
N ARG A 25 7.68 4.78 2.94
CA ARG A 25 8.11 3.52 3.56
C ARG A 25 8.41 3.66 5.06
N ALA A 26 9.08 4.75 5.45
CA ALA A 26 9.38 5.01 6.86
C ALA A 26 8.10 5.23 7.68
N MET A 27 7.13 5.98 7.13
CA MET A 27 5.82 6.18 7.75
C MET A 27 5.04 4.86 7.83
N ALA A 28 5.02 4.09 6.74
CA ALA A 28 4.31 2.80 6.68
C ALA A 28 4.87 1.72 7.62
N ASN A 29 6.15 1.82 8.03
CA ASN A 29 6.71 0.88 8.97
C ASN A 29 6.09 1.06 10.38
N SER A 30 5.87 2.30 10.79
CA SER A 30 5.23 2.64 12.08
C SER A 30 3.73 2.38 12.09
N LEU A 31 3.09 2.34 10.92
CA LEU A 31 1.67 2.03 10.78
C LEU A 31 1.40 0.55 11.00
N LYS A 32 0.29 0.27 11.69
CA LYS A 32 -0.28 -1.07 11.81
C LYS A 32 -1.11 -1.39 10.56
N PRO A 33 -1.19 -2.66 10.12
CA PRO A 33 -2.08 -3.03 9.04
C PRO A 33 -3.53 -2.70 9.44
N LEU A 34 -4.17 -1.85 8.65
CA LEU A 34 -5.57 -1.44 8.84
C LEU A 34 -6.53 -2.38 8.13
N PHE A 35 -6.04 -3.08 7.11
CA PHE A 35 -6.83 -3.96 6.26
C PHE A 35 -6.22 -5.36 6.19
N TYR A 36 -7.08 -6.38 6.23
CA TYR A 36 -6.66 -7.77 6.20
C TYR A 36 -7.36 -8.52 5.05
N VAL A 37 -6.58 -9.09 4.14
CA VAL A 37 -7.06 -9.99 3.09
C VAL A 37 -7.16 -11.39 3.68
N GLY A 38 -8.38 -11.91 3.78
CA GLY A 38 -8.68 -13.22 4.36
C GLY A 38 -8.86 -14.32 3.31
N LYS A 39 -9.56 -15.40 3.72
CA LYS A 39 -9.83 -16.59 2.90
C LYS A 39 -10.77 -16.39 1.69
N ASN A 40 -11.49 -15.27 1.63
CA ASN A 40 -12.46 -15.00 0.56
C ASN A 40 -11.87 -14.13 -0.57
N ASP A 41 -10.54 -14.01 -0.63
CA ASP A 41 -9.85 -13.20 -1.64
C ASP A 41 -10.34 -11.74 -1.66
N LEU A 42 -10.09 -11.02 -2.76
CA LEU A 42 -10.52 -9.64 -2.98
C LEU A 42 -11.98 -9.60 -3.46
N THR A 43 -12.93 -9.69 -2.52
CA THR A 43 -14.34 -9.41 -2.83
C THR A 43 -14.58 -7.92 -3.06
N GLU A 44 -15.62 -7.55 -3.82
CA GLU A 44 -16.01 -6.15 -4.06
C GLU A 44 -16.25 -5.37 -2.76
N SER A 45 -16.79 -6.02 -1.73
CA SER A 45 -16.94 -5.41 -0.39
C SER A 45 -15.61 -5.12 0.29
N ALA A 46 -14.60 -5.93 0.04
CA ALA A 46 -13.25 -5.74 0.56
C ALA A 46 -12.54 -4.59 -0.19
N VAL A 47 -12.74 -4.49 -1.49
CA VAL A 47 -12.22 -3.39 -2.33
C VAL A 47 -12.86 -2.06 -1.93
N ASN A 48 -14.18 -2.00 -1.74
CA ASN A 48 -14.87 -0.79 -1.27
C ASN A 48 -14.36 -0.33 0.10
N GLN A 49 -14.15 -1.26 1.04
CA GLN A 49 -13.55 -0.93 2.33
C GLN A 49 -12.11 -0.40 2.19
N ALA A 50 -11.32 -0.99 1.30
CA ALA A 50 -9.97 -0.53 1.01
C ALA A 50 -9.97 0.88 0.37
N ASP A 51 -10.95 1.19 -0.49
CA ASP A 51 -11.15 2.52 -1.10
C ASP A 51 -11.49 3.58 -0.03
N GLU A 52 -12.45 3.30 0.85
CA GLU A 52 -12.78 4.23 1.93
C GLU A 52 -11.61 4.44 2.89
N THR A 53 -10.84 3.38 3.17
CA THR A 53 -9.70 3.44 4.09
C THR A 53 -8.54 4.21 3.47
N ILE A 54 -8.23 3.98 2.18
CA ILE A 54 -7.17 4.70 1.48
C ILE A 54 -7.53 6.17 1.28
N GLU A 55 -8.80 6.49 1.08
CA GLU A 55 -9.25 7.87 0.94
C GLU A 55 -9.10 8.66 2.26
N LYS A 56 -9.29 8.02 3.42
CA LYS A 56 -9.16 8.62 4.76
C LYS A 56 -7.73 8.70 5.28
N HIS A 57 -6.84 7.81 4.86
CA HIS A 57 -5.49 7.73 5.42
C HIS A 57 -4.39 8.05 4.41
N GLU A 58 -4.69 8.08 3.11
CA GLU A 58 -3.79 8.20 1.95
C GLU A 58 -2.73 7.10 1.81
N LEU A 59 -2.22 6.59 2.94
CA LEU A 59 -1.25 5.54 3.07
C LEU A 59 -1.85 4.45 3.95
N ILE A 60 -2.10 3.29 3.35
CA ILE A 60 -2.63 2.14 4.07
C ILE A 60 -1.63 1.00 4.05
N LYS A 61 -1.57 0.30 5.18
CA LYS A 61 -0.86 -0.95 5.29
C LYS A 61 -1.89 -2.06 5.33
N CYS A 62 -1.69 -3.05 4.46
CA CYS A 62 -2.55 -4.20 4.32
C CYS A 62 -1.75 -5.45 4.66
N ALA A 63 -2.42 -6.44 5.23
CA ALA A 63 -1.84 -7.73 5.52
C ALA A 63 -2.69 -8.83 4.88
N VAL A 64 -2.03 -9.78 4.25
CA VAL A 64 -2.63 -10.99 3.71
C VAL A 64 -2.50 -12.08 4.76
N GLN A 65 -3.62 -12.72 5.09
CA GLN A 65 -3.61 -13.85 6.01
C GLN A 65 -3.13 -15.11 5.29
N ASP A 66 -2.45 -16.00 6.02
CA ASP A 66 -1.92 -17.31 5.56
C ASP A 66 -2.97 -18.29 4.99
N GLY A 67 -4.23 -17.88 4.90
CA GLY A 67 -5.33 -18.67 4.34
C GLY A 67 -5.87 -18.14 3.01
N SER A 68 -5.37 -17.02 2.47
CA SER A 68 -5.74 -16.57 1.13
C SER A 68 -4.98 -17.38 0.07
N GLY A 69 -5.64 -17.71 -1.03
CA GLY A 69 -4.95 -18.34 -2.17
C GLY A 69 -3.97 -17.40 -2.88
N LEU A 70 -4.08 -16.09 -2.62
CA LEU A 70 -3.32 -15.04 -3.28
C LEU A 70 -2.04 -14.65 -2.54
N THR A 71 -0.99 -14.36 -3.31
CA THR A 71 0.25 -13.78 -2.77
C THR A 71 0.05 -12.29 -2.46
N ALA A 72 0.75 -11.75 -1.46
CA ALA A 72 0.70 -10.31 -1.14
C ALA A 72 1.03 -9.39 -2.33
N LYS A 73 1.85 -9.86 -3.27
CA LYS A 73 2.13 -9.14 -4.52
C LYS A 73 0.92 -9.10 -5.46
N GLU A 74 0.21 -10.21 -5.61
CA GLU A 74 -0.95 -10.31 -6.48
C GLU A 74 -2.11 -9.49 -5.90
N ALA A 75 -2.38 -9.65 -4.61
CA ALA A 75 -3.38 -8.85 -3.91
C ALA A 75 -3.06 -7.33 -3.97
N ALA A 76 -1.78 -6.96 -3.84
CA ALA A 76 -1.37 -5.57 -3.97
C ALA A 76 -1.54 -5.03 -5.39
N ALA A 77 -1.24 -5.85 -6.41
CA ALA A 77 -1.40 -5.46 -7.81
C ALA A 77 -2.88 -5.27 -8.17
N GLU A 78 -3.74 -6.24 -7.84
CA GLU A 78 -5.19 -6.12 -8.07
C GLU A 78 -5.79 -4.91 -7.35
N LEU A 79 -5.46 -4.71 -6.08
CA LEU A 79 -5.93 -3.54 -5.34
C LEU A 79 -5.39 -2.23 -5.90
N ALA A 80 -4.13 -2.19 -6.33
CA ALA A 80 -3.53 -1.02 -6.94
C ALA A 80 -4.25 -0.65 -8.24
N GLU A 81 -4.58 -1.63 -9.08
CA GLU A 81 -5.32 -1.41 -10.32
C GLU A 81 -6.75 -0.93 -10.06
N GLN A 82 -7.47 -1.60 -9.15
CA GLN A 82 -8.87 -1.27 -8.83
C GLN A 82 -9.00 0.09 -8.12
N LEU A 83 -8.10 0.39 -7.18
CA LEU A 83 -8.11 1.62 -6.40
C LEU A 83 -7.36 2.76 -7.08
N ASN A 84 -6.72 2.51 -8.23
CA ASN A 84 -5.80 3.44 -8.87
C ASN A 84 -4.75 4.00 -7.88
N ALA A 85 -4.18 3.08 -7.08
CA ALA A 85 -3.24 3.35 -6.01
C ALA A 85 -1.84 2.81 -6.37
N GLU A 86 -0.81 3.32 -5.69
CA GLU A 86 0.58 2.91 -5.94
C GLU A 86 1.10 1.98 -4.83
N VAL A 87 1.76 0.90 -5.24
CA VAL A 87 2.40 -0.05 -4.31
C VAL A 87 3.78 0.48 -3.90
N VAL A 88 3.90 0.98 -2.67
CA VAL A 88 5.17 1.51 -2.13
C VAL A 88 6.12 0.38 -1.74
N GLN A 89 5.56 -0.66 -1.12
CA GLN A 89 6.34 -1.81 -0.63
C GLN A 89 5.47 -3.04 -0.41
N SER A 90 6.01 -4.20 -0.73
CA SER A 90 5.49 -5.51 -0.30
C SER A 90 6.59 -6.22 0.51
N ILE A 91 6.28 -6.64 1.74
CA ILE A 91 7.16 -7.41 2.62
C ILE A 91 6.42 -8.66 3.08
N GLY A 92 6.86 -9.83 2.61
CA GLY A 92 6.26 -11.11 3.00
C GLY A 92 4.77 -11.13 2.66
N ASN A 93 3.92 -11.28 3.69
CA ASN A 93 2.46 -11.24 3.58
C ASN A 93 1.86 -9.84 3.75
N ARG A 94 2.65 -8.78 3.88
CA ARG A 94 2.14 -7.41 4.08
C ARG A 94 2.52 -6.54 2.90
N PHE A 95 1.67 -5.57 2.58
CA PHE A 95 1.93 -4.60 1.54
C PHE A 95 1.42 -3.21 1.95
N VAL A 96 1.94 -2.21 1.26
CA VAL A 96 1.68 -0.79 1.53
C VAL A 96 1.22 -0.15 0.23
N LEU A 97 0.04 0.45 0.27
CA LEU A 97 -0.55 1.20 -0.82
C LEU A 97 -0.58 2.68 -0.46
N PHE A 98 -0.26 3.51 -1.44
CA PHE A 98 -0.36 4.96 -1.33
C PHE A 98 -1.24 5.49 -2.47
N ARG A 99 -2.21 6.32 -2.11
CA ARG A 99 -3.01 7.09 -3.04
C ARG A 99 -3.21 8.47 -2.45
N ARG A 100 -2.92 9.49 -3.26
CA ARG A 100 -3.21 10.87 -2.85
C ARG A 100 -4.72 11.05 -2.80
N SER A 101 -5.26 11.42 -1.64
CA SER A 101 -6.68 11.68 -1.52
C SER A 101 -7.04 12.97 -2.26
N ARG A 102 -8.23 13.00 -2.85
CA ARG A 102 -8.77 14.20 -3.52
C ARG A 102 -9.59 15.08 -2.56
N ARG A 103 -9.74 14.65 -1.31
CA ARG A 103 -10.56 15.33 -0.29
C ARG A 103 -9.68 16.19 0.60
N ASP A 104 -10.06 17.46 0.75
CA ASP A 104 -9.36 18.45 1.58
C ASP A 104 -9.56 18.23 3.10
N ASP A 105 -10.49 17.36 3.52
CA ASP A 105 -10.77 17.00 4.92
C ASP A 105 -9.73 16.05 5.55
N VAL A 106 -8.73 15.62 4.78
CA VAL A 106 -7.77 14.59 5.19
C VAL A 106 -6.40 15.23 5.47
N GLU A 107 -5.72 14.80 6.53
CA GLU A 107 -4.34 15.24 6.80
C GLU A 107 -3.41 14.77 5.67
N HIS A 108 -3.22 15.64 4.68
CA HIS A 108 -2.38 15.32 3.54
C HIS A 108 -0.94 15.08 3.97
N ILE A 109 -0.40 13.91 3.61
CA ILE A 109 1.00 13.58 3.82
C ILE A 109 1.85 14.62 3.06
N ARG A 110 2.54 15.48 3.80
CA ARG A 110 3.52 16.42 3.21
C ARG A 110 4.68 15.63 2.64
N LEU A 111 4.60 15.35 1.34
CA LEU A 111 5.72 14.85 0.57
C LEU A 111 6.83 15.90 0.57
N VAL A 112 8.06 15.50 0.93
CA VAL A 112 9.23 16.37 0.80
C VAL A 112 9.32 16.82 -0.67
N ARG A 113 9.23 18.14 -0.89
CA ARG A 113 9.59 18.78 -2.16
C ARG A 113 11.12 18.72 -2.26
N GLU A 114 11.61 18.29 -3.42
CA GLU A 114 13.04 18.02 -3.63
C GLU A 114 13.99 19.13 -3.22
#